data_AF-Q9CGM1-F1
#
_entry.id   AF-Q9CGM1-F1
#
_cell.length_a   1.000
_cell.length_b   1.000
_cell.length_c   1.000
_cell.angle_alpha   90.00
_cell.angle_beta   90.00
_cell.angle_gamma   90.00
#
_symmetry.space_group_name_H-M   'P 1'
#
loop_
_entity.id
_entity.type
_entity.pdbx_description
1 polymer ?
#
loop_
_entity_poly.entity_id
_entity_poly.type
_entity_poly.pdbx_seq_one_letter_code
_entity_poly.pdbx_strand_id
1 'polypeptide(L)'
;MIKLVAIDLDGTLLDPNRQITAEVKTAVKKAKAAGVKIVITTGRPLPGVVDILKALELTDQSDYVITYNGGLVQRATGEEFIKETLSSEDWLDLDAAARKIGLPIHAITREGIYTPNHDVGRYTVQEAQMVKMPLYIRQPEDIAALEIAKVMMVDEPAALDDGIAYLPFEFFERYNVVKSTPFYLEFMNKKASKGSAVQHLAEKLSFDLDEVMAIGDEENDRSMLEVAGCPVVMENGKSELKKIAKYVTKSNAKSGVAYAINEWVLKDYQD
;
A
#
# COMPACT_ATOMS: atom_id res chain seq x y z
N MET A 1 11.63 -23.11 -1.55
CA MET A 1 12.32 -22.19 -0.62
C MET A 1 11.80 -20.79 -0.91
N ILE A 2 11.46 -20.02 0.12
CA ILE A 2 10.92 -18.66 -0.05
C ILE A 2 12.04 -17.67 -0.35
N LYS A 3 11.95 -16.97 -1.49
CA LYS A 3 12.94 -15.96 -1.94
C LYS A 3 12.46 -14.53 -1.78
N LEU A 4 11.15 -14.30 -1.67
CA LEU A 4 10.55 -12.97 -1.46
C LEU A 4 9.50 -13.03 -0.37
N VAL A 5 9.52 -12.06 0.53
CA VAL A 5 8.50 -11.86 1.57
C VAL A 5 7.90 -10.47 1.42
N ALA A 6 6.64 -10.41 0.97
CA ALA A 6 5.83 -9.21 0.92
C ALA A 6 5.09 -9.05 2.26
N ILE A 7 5.21 -7.89 2.90
CA ILE A 7 4.71 -7.66 4.27
C ILE A 7 3.87 -6.39 4.29
N ASP A 8 2.61 -6.48 4.70
CA ASP A 8 1.81 -5.29 5.00
C ASP A 8 2.35 -4.53 6.22
N LEU A 9 2.06 -3.23 6.28
CA LEU A 9 2.53 -2.34 7.33
C LEU A 9 1.62 -2.29 8.57
N ASP A 10 0.40 -1.78 8.43
CA ASP A 10 -0.45 -1.35 9.55
C ASP A 10 -1.36 -2.50 9.98
N GLY A 11 -1.15 -3.04 11.19
CA GLY A 11 -1.85 -4.25 11.63
C GLY A 11 -1.05 -5.54 11.38
N THR A 12 0.01 -5.45 10.57
CA THR A 12 0.92 -6.57 10.26
C THR A 12 2.36 -6.36 10.77
N LEU A 13 3.16 -5.50 10.13
CA LEU A 13 4.56 -5.22 10.53
C LEU A 13 4.65 -4.41 11.82
N LEU A 14 3.79 -3.40 11.95
CA LEU A 14 3.77 -2.50 13.10
C LEU A 14 2.94 -3.11 14.24
N ASP A 15 3.46 -2.98 15.45
CA ASP A 15 2.73 -3.33 16.67
C ASP A 15 1.56 -2.33 16.93
N PRO A 16 0.70 -2.58 17.92
CA PRO A 16 -0.40 -1.66 18.25
C PRO A 16 0.04 -0.23 18.64
N ASN A 17 1.31 -0.04 19.01
CA ASN A 17 1.90 1.28 19.30
C ASN A 17 2.54 1.92 18.06
N ARG A 18 2.35 1.32 16.87
CA ARG A 18 2.92 1.72 15.58
C ARG A 18 4.45 1.68 15.55
N GLN A 19 5.05 0.74 16.27
CA GLN A 19 6.49 0.51 16.36
C GLN A 19 6.89 -0.82 15.72
N ILE A 20 8.14 -0.90 15.28
CA ILE A 20 8.76 -2.14 14.81
C ILE A 20 9.51 -2.78 15.97
N THR A 21 9.09 -3.98 16.37
CA THR A 21 9.71 -4.69 17.50
C THR A 21 11.13 -5.17 17.18
N ALA A 22 11.94 -5.43 18.22
CA ALA A 22 13.33 -5.88 18.05
C ALA A 22 13.41 -7.26 17.36
N GLU A 23 12.43 -8.12 17.59
CA GLU A 23 12.29 -9.43 16.97
C GLU A 23 12.08 -9.30 15.47
N VAL A 24 11.22 -8.37 15.04
CA VAL A 24 10.96 -8.11 13.61
C VAL A 24 12.23 -7.60 12.93
N LYS A 25 12.90 -6.61 13.53
CA LYS A 25 14.18 -6.11 13.00
C LYS A 25 15.21 -7.22 12.84
N THR A 26 15.34 -8.08 13.86
CA THR A 26 16.27 -9.21 13.84
C THR A 26 15.92 -10.23 12.75
N ALA A 27 14.64 -10.59 12.62
CA ALA A 27 14.19 -11.57 11.62
C ALA A 27 14.39 -11.05 10.19
N VAL A 28 14.01 -9.80 9.93
CA VAL A 28 14.21 -9.13 8.63
C VAL A 28 15.69 -9.07 8.26
N LYS A 29 16.55 -8.67 9.21
CA LYS A 29 18.00 -8.62 8.98
C LYS A 29 18.58 -9.99 8.62
N LYS A 30 18.18 -11.05 9.34
CA LYS A 30 18.62 -12.42 9.05
C LYS A 30 18.13 -12.90 7.69
N ALA A 31 16.86 -12.66 7.35
CA ALA A 31 16.30 -13.06 6.05
C ALA A 31 17.00 -12.33 4.89
N LYS A 32 17.23 -11.01 5.04
CA LYS A 32 18.01 -10.24 4.07
C LYS A 32 19.42 -10.79 3.91
N ALA A 33 20.11 -11.12 5.01
CA ALA A 33 21.45 -11.71 4.97
C ALA A 33 21.48 -13.09 4.30
N ALA A 34 20.39 -13.85 4.36
CA ALA A 34 20.21 -15.11 3.64
C ALA A 34 19.85 -14.93 2.14
N GLY A 35 19.75 -13.69 1.66
CA GLY A 35 19.43 -13.37 0.26
C GLY A 35 17.93 -13.24 -0.03
N VAL A 36 17.07 -13.34 0.97
CA VAL A 36 15.61 -13.19 0.82
C VAL A 36 15.26 -11.71 0.61
N LYS A 37 14.42 -11.43 -0.38
CA LYS A 37 13.91 -10.09 -0.65
C LYS A 37 12.75 -9.75 0.28
N ILE A 38 13.00 -8.91 1.27
CA ILE A 38 11.97 -8.37 2.15
C ILE A 38 11.40 -7.10 1.52
N VAL A 39 10.09 -7.10 1.27
CA VAL A 39 9.39 -6.03 0.55
C VAL A 39 8.23 -5.54 1.41
N ILE A 40 8.29 -4.28 1.82
CA ILE A 40 7.16 -3.64 2.52
C ILE A 40 6.10 -3.26 1.48
N THR A 41 4.85 -3.57 1.77
CA THR A 41 3.69 -3.22 0.95
C THR A 41 2.77 -2.31 1.74
N THR A 42 2.34 -1.19 1.17
CA THR A 42 1.55 -0.20 1.90
C THR A 42 0.71 0.69 0.98
N GLY A 43 -0.37 1.24 1.51
CA GLY A 43 -1.10 2.36 0.89
C GLY A 43 -0.37 3.70 0.95
N ARG A 44 0.66 3.81 1.81
CA ARG A 44 1.40 5.05 2.02
C ARG A 44 2.33 5.37 0.84
N PRO A 45 2.65 6.65 0.61
CA PRO A 45 3.70 7.06 -0.31
C PRO A 45 5.09 6.77 0.29
N LEU A 46 6.14 6.79 -0.54
CA LEU A 46 7.51 6.52 -0.09
C LEU A 46 7.95 7.38 1.11
N PRO A 47 7.74 8.72 1.14
CA PRO A 47 8.08 9.54 2.31
C PRO A 47 7.44 9.06 3.63
N GLY A 48 6.26 8.44 3.54
CA GLY A 48 5.52 7.88 4.69
C GLY A 48 6.10 6.58 5.27
N VAL A 49 7.11 5.99 4.60
CA VAL A 49 7.76 4.74 5.04
C VAL A 49 9.29 4.79 5.10
N VAL A 50 9.93 5.91 4.75
CA VAL A 50 11.40 6.06 4.81
C VAL A 50 11.96 5.69 6.18
N ASP A 51 11.33 6.13 7.27
CA ASP A 51 11.81 5.86 8.64
C ASP A 51 11.68 4.37 8.99
N ILE A 52 10.67 3.68 8.46
CA ILE A 52 10.45 2.23 8.60
C ILE A 52 11.54 1.47 7.84
N LEU A 53 11.80 1.83 6.58
CA LEU A 53 12.83 1.21 5.75
C LEU A 53 14.22 1.35 6.41
N LYS A 54 14.55 2.53 6.93
CA LYS A 54 15.79 2.75 7.70
C LYS A 54 15.87 1.88 8.94
N ALA A 55 14.78 1.78 9.72
CA ALA A 55 14.74 0.98 10.94
C ALA A 55 14.88 -0.53 10.69
N LEU A 56 14.58 -0.99 9.47
CA LEU A 56 14.74 -2.37 9.02
C LEU A 56 16.05 -2.62 8.23
N GLU A 57 16.90 -1.60 8.06
CA GLU A 57 18.09 -1.67 7.20
C GLU A 57 17.76 -2.07 5.74
N LEU A 58 16.59 -1.66 5.23
CA LEU A 58 16.10 -1.87 3.86
C LEU A 58 16.31 -0.60 3.00
N THR A 59 17.56 -0.16 2.87
CA THR A 59 17.91 1.11 2.22
C THR A 59 18.84 0.95 1.02
N ASP A 60 19.16 -0.27 0.63
CA ASP A 60 20.10 -0.53 -0.47
C ASP A 60 19.39 -0.44 -1.82
N GLN A 61 20.17 -0.26 -2.89
CA GLN A 61 19.62 -0.30 -4.26
C GLN A 61 18.90 -1.62 -4.56
N SER A 62 19.26 -2.71 -3.89
CA SER A 62 18.67 -4.02 -4.12
C SER A 62 17.37 -4.28 -3.32
N ASP A 63 16.96 -3.32 -2.49
CA ASP A 63 15.74 -3.37 -1.68
C ASP A 63 14.59 -2.67 -2.41
N TYR A 64 13.39 -3.21 -2.26
CA TYR A 64 12.18 -2.73 -2.93
C TYR A 64 11.09 -2.42 -1.91
N VAL A 65 10.18 -1.54 -2.31
CA VAL A 65 8.98 -1.17 -1.55
C VAL A 65 7.83 -0.97 -2.52
N ILE A 66 6.65 -1.44 -2.11
CA ILE A 66 5.40 -1.29 -2.84
C ILE A 66 4.58 -0.24 -2.11
N THR A 67 4.30 0.88 -2.79
CA THR A 67 3.58 2.04 -2.27
C THR A 67 2.24 2.21 -2.99
N TYR A 68 1.37 3.06 -2.45
CA TYR A 68 0.05 3.35 -3.04
C TYR A 68 -0.77 2.09 -3.34
N ASN A 69 -0.75 1.10 -2.43
CA ASN A 69 -1.45 -0.19 -2.57
C ASN A 69 -1.13 -0.92 -3.89
N GLY A 70 0.10 -0.77 -4.40
CA GLY A 70 0.52 -1.39 -5.65
C GLY A 70 0.50 -0.46 -6.87
N GLY A 71 0.17 0.82 -6.69
CA GLY A 71 0.31 1.81 -7.74
C GLY A 71 1.76 2.01 -8.18
N LEU A 72 2.72 1.91 -7.26
CA LEU A 72 4.15 1.97 -7.57
C LEU A 72 4.92 0.85 -6.89
N VAL A 73 5.87 0.27 -7.63
CA VAL A 73 6.98 -0.52 -7.09
C VAL A 73 8.23 0.31 -7.27
N GLN A 74 8.95 0.55 -6.18
CA GLN A 74 10.10 1.44 -6.15
C GLN A 74 11.28 0.72 -5.48
N ARG A 75 12.50 1.06 -5.88
CA ARG A 75 13.67 0.77 -5.05
C ARG A 75 13.58 1.60 -3.76
N ALA A 76 14.19 1.14 -2.69
CA ALA A 76 14.27 1.90 -1.44
C ALA A 76 14.98 3.26 -1.60
N THR A 77 15.81 3.41 -2.64
CA THR A 77 16.45 4.67 -3.05
C THR A 77 15.51 5.66 -3.74
N GLY A 78 14.27 5.25 -4.07
CA GLY A 78 13.25 6.07 -4.71
C GLY A 78 13.23 6.04 -6.23
N GLU A 79 14.04 5.18 -6.86
CA GLU A 79 13.94 4.85 -8.29
C GLU A 79 12.68 4.03 -8.54
N GLU A 80 11.88 4.43 -9.52
CA GLU A 80 10.65 3.72 -9.88
C GLU A 80 10.97 2.52 -10.77
N PHE A 81 10.37 1.40 -10.43
CA PHE A 81 10.62 0.12 -11.07
C PHE A 81 9.42 -0.36 -11.87
N ILE A 82 8.20 -0.14 -11.36
CA ILE A 82 6.91 -0.47 -11.98
C ILE A 82 5.88 0.61 -11.59
N LYS A 83 5.02 1.00 -12.54
CA LYS A 83 4.01 2.05 -12.33
C LYS A 83 2.66 1.68 -12.92
N GLU A 84 1.62 1.83 -12.12
CA GLU A 84 0.21 1.74 -12.51
C GLU A 84 -0.48 3.03 -12.02
N THR A 85 -0.33 4.10 -12.79
CA THR A 85 -0.81 5.45 -12.45
C THR A 85 -2.14 5.76 -13.13
N LEU A 86 -2.84 6.78 -12.65
CA LEU A 86 -4.04 7.33 -13.29
C LEU A 86 -3.63 8.26 -14.43
N SER A 87 -4.38 8.20 -15.53
CA SER A 87 -4.16 9.11 -16.67
C SER A 87 -4.68 10.52 -16.38
N SER A 88 -4.27 11.47 -17.22
CA SER A 88 -4.82 12.83 -17.20
C SER A 88 -6.35 12.84 -17.38
N GLU A 89 -6.87 11.97 -18.24
CA GLU A 89 -8.32 11.83 -18.47
C GLU A 89 -9.04 11.29 -17.23
N ASP A 90 -8.45 10.30 -16.56
CA ASP A 90 -9.01 9.75 -15.32
C ASP A 90 -9.12 10.81 -14.23
N TRP A 91 -8.09 11.64 -14.06
CA TRP A 91 -8.12 12.73 -13.10
C TRP A 91 -9.21 13.75 -13.42
N LEU A 92 -9.32 14.19 -14.67
CA LEU A 92 -10.32 15.18 -15.08
C LEU A 92 -11.74 14.64 -14.90
N ASP A 93 -11.97 13.36 -15.19
CA ASP A 93 -13.24 12.68 -14.94
C ASP A 93 -13.58 12.61 -13.45
N LEU A 94 -12.62 12.23 -12.61
CA LEU A 94 -12.77 12.16 -11.15
C LEU A 94 -13.02 13.53 -10.52
N ASP A 95 -12.29 14.57 -10.94
CA ASP A 95 -12.50 15.95 -10.51
C ASP A 95 -13.90 16.45 -10.90
N ALA A 96 -14.31 16.22 -12.16
CA ALA A 96 -15.63 16.61 -12.62
C ALA A 96 -16.75 15.90 -11.84
N ALA A 97 -16.59 14.62 -11.55
CA ALA A 97 -17.52 13.84 -10.73
C ALA A 97 -17.58 14.40 -9.31
N ALA A 98 -16.43 14.62 -8.65
CA ALA A 98 -16.35 15.18 -7.29
C ALA A 98 -17.03 16.54 -7.19
N ARG A 99 -16.77 17.45 -8.15
CA ARG A 99 -17.43 18.76 -8.20
C ARG A 99 -18.94 18.65 -8.36
N LYS A 100 -19.42 17.71 -9.19
CA LYS A 100 -20.85 17.50 -9.42
C LYS A 100 -21.58 17.02 -8.16
N ILE A 101 -20.94 16.16 -7.37
CA ILE A 101 -21.52 15.60 -6.14
C ILE A 101 -21.16 16.40 -4.88
N GLY A 102 -20.38 17.48 -5.03
CA GLY A 102 -20.04 18.39 -3.94
C GLY A 102 -18.98 17.86 -2.95
N LEU A 103 -18.14 16.91 -3.36
CA LEU A 103 -17.07 16.38 -2.51
C LEU A 103 -15.71 17.05 -2.79
N PRO A 104 -14.93 17.40 -1.76
CA PRO A 104 -13.52 17.76 -1.92
C PRO A 104 -12.70 16.60 -2.49
N ILE A 105 -11.70 16.94 -3.29
CA ILE A 105 -10.84 15.97 -3.99
C ILE A 105 -9.37 16.40 -3.96
N HIS A 106 -8.46 15.43 -3.89
CA HIS A 106 -7.05 15.67 -4.11
C HIS A 106 -6.38 14.51 -4.85
N ALA A 107 -5.39 14.82 -5.68
CA ALA A 107 -4.45 13.88 -6.27
C ALA A 107 -3.22 13.75 -5.37
N ILE A 108 -2.63 12.55 -5.33
CA ILE A 108 -1.35 12.28 -4.69
C ILE A 108 -0.38 11.84 -5.77
N THR A 109 0.72 12.58 -5.88
CA THR A 109 1.86 12.27 -6.76
C THR A 109 3.07 11.90 -5.90
N ARG A 110 4.24 11.70 -6.52
CA ARG A 110 5.48 11.50 -5.76
C ARG A 110 5.97 12.79 -5.07
N GLU A 111 5.61 13.95 -5.60
CA GLU A 111 6.09 15.27 -5.19
C GLU A 111 5.20 15.91 -4.12
N GLY A 112 3.91 15.58 -4.08
CA GLY A 112 2.99 16.22 -3.15
C GLY A 112 1.54 15.75 -3.29
N ILE A 113 0.71 16.34 -2.43
CA ILE A 113 -0.73 16.30 -2.54
C ILE A 113 -1.18 17.55 -3.29
N TYR A 114 -2.03 17.40 -4.29
CA TYR A 114 -2.52 18.46 -5.14
C TYR A 114 -4.04 18.49 -5.11
N THR A 115 -4.62 19.66 -4.86
CA THR A 115 -6.08 19.82 -4.81
C THR A 115 -6.52 21.05 -5.62
N PRO A 116 -7.65 20.99 -6.33
CA PRO A 116 -8.28 22.16 -6.91
C PRO A 116 -9.15 22.92 -5.89
N ASN A 117 -9.39 22.38 -4.70
CA ASN A 117 -10.20 23.03 -3.68
C ASN A 117 -9.40 24.19 -3.03
N HIS A 118 -9.95 25.41 -3.13
CA HIS A 118 -9.40 26.58 -2.45
C HIS A 118 -9.67 26.56 -0.94
N ASP A 119 -10.88 26.15 -0.55
CA ASP A 119 -11.23 25.88 0.85
C ASP A 119 -10.81 24.45 1.19
N VAL A 120 -9.54 24.30 1.57
CA VAL A 120 -8.96 22.98 1.87
C VAL A 120 -9.54 22.43 3.18
N GLY A 121 -10.30 21.35 3.08
CA GLY A 121 -10.88 20.64 4.23
C GLY A 121 -9.83 19.97 5.13
N ARG A 122 -10.20 19.73 6.39
CA ARG A 122 -9.30 19.18 7.43
C ARG A 122 -8.68 17.84 7.07
N TYR A 123 -9.38 16.99 6.32
CA TYR A 123 -8.93 15.65 5.98
C TYR A 123 -7.83 15.65 4.92
N THR A 124 -7.83 16.59 3.97
CA THR A 124 -6.70 16.78 3.05
C THR A 124 -5.46 17.27 3.80
N VAL A 125 -5.63 18.20 4.75
CA VAL A 125 -4.52 18.69 5.59
C VAL A 125 -3.97 17.57 6.48
N GLN A 126 -4.85 16.78 7.08
CA GLN A 126 -4.49 15.62 7.89
C GLN A 126 -3.68 14.61 7.07
N GLU A 127 -4.09 14.32 5.83
CA GLU A 127 -3.35 13.41 4.95
C GLU A 127 -1.93 13.93 4.70
N ALA A 128 -1.80 15.18 4.24
CA ALA A 128 -0.50 15.80 3.96
C ALA A 128 0.47 15.72 5.16
N GLN A 129 -0.04 15.96 6.37
CA GLN A 129 0.72 15.82 7.62
C GLN A 129 1.09 14.37 7.92
N MET A 130 0.15 13.44 7.78
CA MET A 130 0.34 12.03 8.08
C MET A 130 1.41 11.41 7.17
N VAL A 131 1.36 11.71 5.87
CA VAL A 131 2.30 11.18 4.88
C VAL A 131 3.54 12.03 4.68
N LYS A 132 3.65 13.15 5.40
CA LYS A 132 4.79 14.10 5.35
C LYS A 132 5.05 14.64 3.94
N MET A 133 3.99 14.98 3.21
CA MET A 133 4.07 15.53 1.86
C MET A 133 3.62 16.99 1.82
N PRO A 134 4.20 17.83 0.95
CA PRO A 134 3.69 19.18 0.73
C PRO A 134 2.30 19.14 0.09
N LEU A 135 1.49 20.16 0.41
CA LEU A 135 0.16 20.37 -0.16
C LEU A 135 0.18 21.57 -1.12
N TYR A 136 -0.31 21.37 -2.33
CA TYR A 136 -0.39 22.39 -3.36
C TYR A 136 -1.84 22.58 -3.83
N ILE A 137 -2.23 23.85 -4.00
CA ILE A 137 -3.49 24.20 -4.66
C ILE A 137 -3.18 24.54 -6.12
N ARG A 138 -3.84 23.87 -7.07
CA ARG A 138 -3.60 24.00 -8.52
C ARG A 138 -4.90 23.86 -9.30
N GLN A 139 -4.94 24.36 -10.53
CA GLN A 139 -6.09 24.13 -11.40
C GLN A 139 -6.15 22.64 -11.80
N PRO A 140 -7.35 22.07 -12.05
CA PRO A 140 -7.50 20.68 -12.47
C PRO A 140 -6.60 20.32 -13.67
N GLU A 141 -6.45 21.22 -14.64
CA GLU A 141 -5.64 21.01 -15.84
C GLU A 141 -4.12 20.93 -15.53
N ASP A 142 -3.64 21.72 -14.56
CA ASP A 142 -2.25 21.66 -14.11
C ASP A 142 -1.96 20.34 -13.38
N ILE A 143 -2.94 19.85 -12.62
CA ILE A 143 -2.84 18.57 -11.91
C ILE A 143 -2.89 17.40 -12.91
N ALA A 144 -3.70 17.51 -13.97
CA ALA A 144 -3.82 16.49 -15.01
C ALA A 144 -2.49 16.20 -15.73
N ALA A 145 -1.56 17.17 -15.77
CA ALA A 145 -0.24 17.02 -16.38
C ALA A 145 0.77 16.27 -15.47
N LEU A 146 0.40 15.96 -14.23
CA LEU A 146 1.25 15.26 -13.27
C LEU A 146 1.11 13.74 -13.37
N GLU A 147 2.11 13.03 -12.85
CA GLU A 147 2.01 11.58 -12.69
C GLU A 147 1.25 11.24 -11.40
N ILE A 148 -0.02 10.89 -11.54
CA ILE A 148 -0.95 10.70 -10.43
C ILE A 148 -0.96 9.23 -10.01
N ALA A 149 -0.47 8.95 -8.81
CA ALA A 149 -0.48 7.59 -8.26
C ALA A 149 -1.85 7.22 -7.69
N LYS A 150 -2.54 8.20 -7.10
CA LYS A 150 -3.78 8.00 -6.36
C LYS A 150 -4.60 9.28 -6.34
N VAL A 151 -5.92 9.15 -6.32
CA VAL A 151 -6.86 10.26 -6.11
C VAL A 151 -7.73 9.93 -4.91
N MET A 152 -8.10 10.93 -4.12
CA MET A 152 -8.99 10.76 -2.98
C MET A 152 -10.11 11.78 -3.01
N MET A 153 -11.34 11.30 -2.84
CA MET A 153 -12.47 12.14 -2.42
C MET A 153 -12.55 12.05 -0.90
N VAL A 154 -12.62 13.20 -0.23
CA VAL A 154 -12.45 13.28 1.23
C VAL A 154 -13.42 14.28 1.84
N ASP A 155 -14.13 13.87 2.88
CA ASP A 155 -15.03 14.75 3.64
C ASP A 155 -15.45 14.10 4.97
N GLU A 156 -16.29 14.79 5.74
CA GLU A 156 -16.99 14.22 6.89
C GLU A 156 -17.69 12.90 6.51
N PRO A 157 -17.69 11.87 7.39
CA PRO A 157 -18.15 10.54 7.02
C PRO A 157 -19.54 10.50 6.39
N ALA A 158 -20.50 11.24 6.95
CA ALA A 158 -21.85 11.31 6.42
C ALA A 158 -21.92 11.98 5.03
N ALA A 159 -21.19 13.09 4.84
CA ALA A 159 -21.14 13.79 3.56
C ALA A 159 -20.47 12.92 2.48
N LEU A 160 -19.38 12.23 2.84
CA LEU A 160 -18.71 11.30 1.96
C LEU A 160 -19.63 10.13 1.57
N ASP A 161 -20.30 9.49 2.54
CA ASP A 161 -21.23 8.39 2.26
C ASP A 161 -22.41 8.81 1.37
N ASP A 162 -22.98 9.99 1.63
CA ASP A 162 -24.05 10.54 0.80
C ASP A 162 -23.55 10.81 -0.62
N GLY A 163 -22.37 11.43 -0.78
CA GLY A 163 -21.77 11.71 -2.09
C GLY A 163 -21.43 10.44 -2.89
N ILE A 164 -20.94 9.39 -2.21
CA ILE A 164 -20.63 8.09 -2.82
C ILE A 164 -21.85 7.47 -3.49
N ALA A 165 -23.03 7.62 -2.90
CA ALA A 165 -24.28 7.08 -3.47
C ALA A 165 -24.63 7.69 -4.83
N TYR A 166 -24.06 8.84 -5.19
CA TYR A 166 -24.26 9.52 -6.46
C TYR A 166 -23.11 9.33 -7.47
N LEU A 167 -22.06 8.59 -7.10
CA LEU A 167 -20.98 8.27 -8.04
C LEU A 167 -21.49 7.30 -9.12
N PRO A 168 -21.14 7.51 -10.40
CA PRO A 168 -21.50 6.59 -11.46
C PRO A 168 -20.93 5.20 -11.20
N PHE A 169 -21.75 4.14 -11.37
CA PHE A 169 -21.33 2.76 -11.12
C PHE A 169 -20.08 2.36 -11.94
N GLU A 170 -19.96 2.89 -13.16
CA GLU A 170 -18.82 2.67 -14.05
C GLU A 170 -17.47 3.06 -13.43
N PHE A 171 -17.43 3.97 -12.44
CA PHE A 171 -16.18 4.34 -11.75
C PHE A 171 -15.64 3.16 -10.93
N PHE A 172 -16.53 2.35 -10.34
CA PHE A 172 -16.13 1.14 -9.60
C PHE A 172 -15.66 0.01 -10.54
N GLU A 173 -16.04 0.06 -11.81
CA GLU A 173 -15.52 -0.84 -12.85
C GLU A 173 -14.18 -0.35 -13.40
N ARG A 174 -14.05 0.96 -13.66
CA ARG A 174 -12.86 1.61 -14.24
C ARG A 174 -11.69 1.74 -13.27
N TYR A 175 -11.94 1.83 -11.97
CA TYR A 175 -10.92 2.06 -10.95
C TYR A 175 -10.85 0.95 -9.92
N ASN A 176 -9.71 0.86 -9.25
CA ASN A 176 -9.66 0.20 -7.95
C ASN A 176 -10.09 1.23 -6.90
N VAL A 177 -11.26 1.00 -6.31
CA VAL A 177 -11.91 1.95 -5.38
C VAL A 177 -11.92 1.35 -3.98
N VAL A 178 -11.35 2.06 -3.02
CA VAL A 178 -11.25 1.60 -1.63
C VAL A 178 -11.66 2.71 -0.68
N LYS A 179 -12.63 2.43 0.20
CA LYS A 179 -12.93 3.31 1.34
C LYS A 179 -12.05 2.89 2.53
N SER A 180 -10.90 3.55 2.69
CA SER A 180 -9.88 3.14 3.68
C SER A 180 -10.21 3.58 5.11
N THR A 181 -10.89 4.71 5.26
CA THR A 181 -11.41 5.21 6.53
C THR A 181 -12.83 5.75 6.31
N PRO A 182 -13.61 6.06 7.37
CA PRO A 182 -14.92 6.66 7.21
C PRO A 182 -14.95 7.96 6.38
N PHE A 183 -13.82 8.67 6.26
CA PHE A 183 -13.67 9.98 5.62
C PHE A 183 -12.77 9.98 4.37
N TYR A 184 -12.30 8.81 3.91
CA TYR A 184 -11.43 8.67 2.75
C TYR A 184 -11.98 7.66 1.74
N LEU A 185 -12.30 8.13 0.53
CA LEU A 185 -12.51 7.26 -0.64
C LEU A 185 -11.33 7.40 -1.60
N GLU A 186 -10.70 6.29 -1.92
CA GLU A 186 -9.49 6.22 -2.72
C GLU A 186 -9.78 5.65 -4.09
N PHE A 187 -9.23 6.29 -5.13
CA PHE A 187 -9.24 5.84 -6.50
C PHE A 187 -7.80 5.60 -6.95
N MET A 188 -7.54 4.41 -7.46
CA MET A 188 -6.27 4.02 -8.06
C MET A 188 -6.54 3.37 -9.42
N ASN A 189 -5.49 3.22 -10.22
CA ASN A 189 -5.58 2.48 -11.48
C ASN A 189 -6.18 1.09 -11.23
N LYS A 190 -7.07 0.61 -12.10
CA LYS A 190 -7.73 -0.71 -11.94
C LYS A 190 -6.73 -1.86 -11.77
N LYS A 191 -5.57 -1.75 -12.42
CA LYS A 191 -4.51 -2.74 -12.39
C LYS A 191 -3.64 -2.63 -11.14
N ALA A 192 -3.72 -1.52 -10.40
CA ALA A 192 -2.96 -1.31 -9.17
C ALA A 192 -3.59 -2.11 -8.02
N SER A 193 -2.86 -3.11 -7.54
CA SER A 193 -3.17 -3.85 -6.32
C SER A 193 -1.86 -4.35 -5.70
N LYS A 194 -1.87 -4.67 -4.39
CA LYS A 194 -0.70 -5.29 -3.76
C LYS A 194 -0.33 -6.60 -4.46
N GLY A 195 -1.33 -7.39 -4.87
CA GLY A 195 -1.12 -8.64 -5.60
C GLY A 195 -0.42 -8.47 -6.94
N SER A 196 -0.96 -7.62 -7.83
CA SER A 196 -0.33 -7.36 -9.13
C SER A 196 1.07 -6.76 -9.00
N ALA A 197 1.30 -5.89 -8.01
CA ALA A 197 2.62 -5.33 -7.73
C ALA A 197 3.63 -6.39 -7.23
N VAL A 198 3.20 -7.29 -6.33
CA VAL A 198 4.02 -8.41 -5.86
C VAL A 198 4.33 -9.38 -7.00
N GLN A 199 3.33 -9.72 -7.83
CA GLN A 199 3.50 -10.58 -8.98
C GLN A 199 4.49 -9.99 -9.99
N HIS A 200 4.31 -8.74 -10.42
CA HIS A 200 5.21 -8.12 -11.39
C HIS A 200 6.63 -7.97 -10.82
N LEU A 201 6.78 -7.71 -9.52
CA LEU A 201 8.10 -7.66 -8.88
C LEU A 201 8.76 -9.05 -8.87
N ALA A 202 8.02 -10.11 -8.53
CA ALA A 202 8.55 -11.48 -8.56
C ALA A 202 9.00 -11.86 -9.98
N GLU A 203 8.18 -11.59 -11.00
CA GLU A 203 8.51 -11.84 -12.42
C GLU A 203 9.77 -11.10 -12.85
N LYS A 204 9.90 -9.81 -12.51
CA LYS A 204 11.09 -9.00 -12.79
C LYS A 204 12.36 -9.50 -12.11
N LEU A 205 12.22 -10.16 -10.96
CA LEU A 205 13.31 -10.78 -10.20
C LEU A 205 13.53 -12.25 -10.56
N SER A 206 12.78 -12.78 -11.54
CA SER A 206 12.81 -14.18 -11.96
C SER A 206 12.51 -15.16 -10.81
N PHE A 207 11.52 -14.82 -9.98
CA PHE A 207 10.99 -15.69 -8.93
C PHE A 207 9.61 -16.21 -9.32
N ASP A 208 9.37 -17.50 -9.05
CA ASP A 208 8.04 -18.08 -9.18
C ASP A 208 7.18 -17.67 -7.97
N LEU A 209 5.85 -17.59 -8.15
CA LEU A 209 4.93 -17.24 -7.07
C LEU A 209 4.96 -18.25 -5.90
N ASP A 210 5.32 -19.50 -6.16
CA ASP A 210 5.56 -20.52 -5.12
C ASP A 210 6.75 -20.20 -4.20
N GLU A 211 7.64 -19.30 -4.63
CA GLU A 211 8.78 -18.79 -3.88
C GLU A 211 8.46 -17.48 -3.13
N VAL A 212 7.20 -17.02 -3.20
CA VAL A 212 6.72 -15.79 -2.58
C VAL A 212 5.88 -16.10 -1.34
N MET A 213 6.23 -15.44 -0.23
CA MET A 213 5.39 -15.33 0.95
C MET A 213 4.75 -13.94 1.00
N ALA A 214 3.46 -13.88 1.32
CA ALA A 214 2.76 -12.63 1.62
C ALA A 214 2.22 -12.69 3.04
N ILE A 215 2.38 -11.60 3.81
CA ILE A 215 1.88 -11.47 5.18
C ILE A 215 0.96 -10.25 5.26
N GLY A 216 -0.28 -10.45 5.69
CA GLY A 216 -1.28 -9.38 5.81
C GLY A 216 -2.37 -9.68 6.84
N ASP A 217 -3.26 -8.71 7.06
CA ASP A 217 -4.34 -8.78 8.04
C ASP A 217 -5.67 -8.15 7.59
N GLU A 218 -5.65 -7.27 6.59
CA GLU A 218 -6.80 -6.49 6.13
C GLU A 218 -7.20 -6.78 4.67
N GLU A 219 -8.40 -6.34 4.26
CA GLU A 219 -8.99 -6.73 2.97
C GLU A 219 -8.18 -6.23 1.76
N ASN A 220 -7.46 -5.11 1.90
CA ASN A 220 -6.52 -4.64 0.88
C ASN A 220 -5.31 -5.58 0.67
N ASP A 221 -5.06 -6.50 1.61
CA ASP A 221 -4.01 -7.53 1.51
C ASP A 221 -4.46 -8.77 0.75
N ARG A 222 -5.77 -8.98 0.58
CA ARG A 222 -6.33 -10.16 -0.09
C ARG A 222 -5.61 -10.46 -1.40
N SER A 223 -5.46 -9.44 -2.24
CA SER A 223 -4.84 -9.60 -3.56
C SER A 223 -3.41 -10.15 -3.49
N MET A 224 -2.58 -9.74 -2.52
CA MET A 224 -1.22 -10.30 -2.38
C MET A 224 -1.21 -11.68 -1.74
N LEU A 225 -2.17 -11.97 -0.85
CA LEU A 225 -2.34 -13.28 -0.25
C LEU A 225 -2.81 -14.31 -1.30
N GLU A 226 -3.71 -13.95 -2.21
CA GLU A 226 -4.22 -14.87 -3.23
C GLU A 226 -3.18 -15.24 -4.29
N VAL A 227 -2.24 -14.34 -4.61
CA VAL A 227 -1.20 -14.61 -5.62
C VAL A 227 0.05 -15.29 -5.05
N ALA A 228 0.36 -15.12 -3.77
CA ALA A 228 1.53 -15.72 -3.16
C ALA A 228 1.34 -17.23 -2.97
N GLY A 229 2.37 -18.04 -3.22
CA GLY A 229 2.33 -19.48 -2.92
C GLY A 229 2.43 -19.83 -1.43
N CYS A 230 2.76 -18.84 -0.60
CA CYS A 230 2.73 -18.93 0.86
C CYS A 230 1.99 -17.74 1.50
N PRO A 231 0.64 -17.71 1.46
CA PRO A 231 -0.13 -16.69 2.16
C PRO A 231 -0.14 -16.93 3.66
N VAL A 232 0.27 -15.92 4.42
CA VAL A 232 0.30 -15.92 5.87
C VAL A 232 -0.61 -14.81 6.39
N VAL A 233 -1.56 -15.15 7.27
CA VAL A 233 -2.47 -14.16 7.85
C VAL A 233 -2.20 -13.98 9.33
N MET A 234 -2.21 -12.73 9.80
CA MET A 234 -1.98 -12.41 11.22
C MET A 234 -3.12 -12.93 12.12
N GLU A 235 -2.83 -13.25 13.40
CA GLU A 235 -3.85 -13.64 14.39
C GLU A 235 -4.93 -12.57 14.53
N ASN A 236 -4.55 -11.28 14.46
CA ASN A 236 -5.47 -10.13 14.51
C ASN A 236 -6.17 -9.84 13.16
N GLY A 237 -5.85 -10.57 12.09
CA GLY A 237 -6.43 -10.34 10.77
C GLY A 237 -7.86 -10.87 10.61
N LYS A 238 -8.52 -10.39 9.57
CA LYS A 238 -9.92 -10.72 9.22
C LYS A 238 -10.13 -12.22 9.07
N SER A 239 -11.26 -12.72 9.58
CA SER A 239 -11.65 -14.13 9.49
C SER A 239 -11.72 -14.64 8.05
N GLU A 240 -12.17 -13.82 7.13
CA GLU A 240 -12.28 -14.17 5.70
C GLU A 240 -10.91 -14.40 5.05
N LEU A 241 -9.87 -13.68 5.47
CA LEU A 241 -8.51 -13.87 4.96
C LEU A 241 -7.87 -15.15 5.51
N LYS A 242 -8.17 -15.51 6.76
CA LYS A 242 -7.69 -16.77 7.35
C LYS A 242 -8.17 -18.00 6.57
N LYS A 243 -9.26 -17.90 5.80
CA LYS A 243 -9.77 -18.98 4.94
C LYS A 243 -8.88 -19.25 3.72
N ILE A 244 -8.13 -18.25 3.25
CA ILE A 244 -7.18 -18.38 2.13
C ILE A 244 -5.72 -18.55 2.61
N ALA A 245 -5.49 -18.46 3.92
CA ALA A 245 -4.15 -18.54 4.49
C ALA A 245 -3.62 -19.99 4.45
N LYS A 246 -2.36 -20.14 4.03
CA LYS A 246 -1.60 -21.38 4.24
C LYS A 246 -1.20 -21.53 5.70
N TYR A 247 -0.84 -20.41 6.33
CA TYR A 247 -0.55 -20.35 7.76
C TYR A 247 -1.20 -19.15 8.41
N VAL A 248 -1.61 -19.30 9.67
CA VAL A 248 -1.98 -18.18 10.53
C VAL A 248 -0.84 -17.95 11.52
N THR A 249 -0.23 -16.76 11.49
CA THR A 249 0.84 -16.38 12.42
C THR A 249 0.28 -15.72 13.69
N LYS A 250 1.15 -15.36 14.63
CA LYS A 250 0.77 -14.62 15.84
C LYS A 250 0.25 -13.22 15.51
N SER A 251 -0.36 -12.54 16.48
CA SER A 251 -0.77 -11.14 16.30
C SER A 251 0.44 -10.23 16.10
N ASN A 252 0.24 -9.05 15.52
CA ASN A 252 1.26 -8.00 15.45
C ASN A 252 1.80 -7.60 16.84
N ALA A 253 0.96 -7.61 17.87
CA ALA A 253 1.35 -7.41 19.28
C ALA A 253 2.34 -8.48 19.83
N LYS A 254 2.48 -9.61 19.14
CA LYS A 254 3.34 -10.74 19.52
C LYS A 254 4.39 -11.04 18.43
N SER A 255 4.75 -10.02 17.64
CA SER A 255 5.74 -10.10 16.57
C SER A 255 5.45 -11.21 15.54
N GLY A 256 4.20 -11.30 15.08
CA GLY A 256 3.75 -12.31 14.11
C GLY A 256 4.59 -12.38 12.83
N VAL A 257 5.04 -11.24 12.31
CA VAL A 257 5.97 -11.19 11.16
C VAL A 257 7.30 -11.87 11.48
N ALA A 258 7.88 -11.59 12.66
CA ALA A 258 9.14 -12.23 13.06
C ALA A 258 8.98 -13.74 13.22
N TYR A 259 7.86 -14.19 13.80
CA TYR A 259 7.56 -15.61 13.93
C TYR A 259 7.47 -16.28 12.55
N ALA A 260 6.72 -15.68 11.61
CA ALA A 260 6.54 -16.23 10.27
C ALA A 260 7.86 -16.36 9.50
N ILE A 261 8.70 -15.32 9.53
CA ILE A 261 10.02 -15.33 8.88
C ILE A 261 10.92 -16.42 9.49
N ASN A 262 10.98 -16.52 10.82
CA ASN A 262 11.83 -17.52 11.46
C ASN A 262 11.34 -18.95 11.20
N GLU A 263 10.02 -19.17 11.17
CA GLU A 263 9.43 -20.51 11.10
C GLU A 263 9.35 -21.05 9.67
N TRP A 264 8.96 -20.21 8.70
CA TRP A 264 8.62 -20.67 7.34
C TRP A 264 9.49 -20.06 6.24
N VAL A 265 10.49 -19.25 6.61
CA VAL A 265 11.50 -18.76 5.66
C VAL A 265 12.88 -19.26 6.09
N LEU A 266 13.37 -18.84 7.25
CA LEU A 266 14.76 -19.06 7.65
C LEU A 266 15.12 -20.53 7.96
N LYS A 267 14.15 -21.39 8.28
CA LYS A 267 14.43 -22.83 8.50
C LYS A 267 14.98 -23.49 7.25
N ASP A 268 14.45 -23.15 6.08
CA ASP A 268 14.90 -23.69 4.79
C ASP A 268 16.33 -23.24 4.42
N TYR A 269 16.88 -22.22 5.09
CA TYR A 269 18.21 -21.65 4.83
C TYR A 269 19.27 -22.08 5.86
N GLN A 270 18.92 -22.95 6.80
CA GLN A 270 19.83 -23.48 7.82
C GLN A 270 20.36 -24.88 7.48
N ASP A 271 19.87 -25.48 6.39
CA ASP A 271 20.33 -26.75 5.81
C ASP A 271 21.26 -26.52 4.60
#